data_AF-A0A0M6X267-F1
#
_entry.id   AF-A0A0M6X267-F1
#
_cell.length_a   1.000
_cell.length_b   1.000
_cell.length_c   1.000
_cell.angle_alpha   90.00
_cell.angle_beta   90.00
_cell.angle_gamma   90.00
#
_symmetry.space_group_name_H-M   'P 1'
#
loop_
_entity.id
_entity.type
_entity.pdbx_description
1 polymer ?
#
loop_
_entity_poly.entity_id
_entity_poly.type
_entity_poly.pdbx_seq_one_letter_code
_entity_poly.pdbx_strand_id
1 'polypeptide(L)'
;MFELAKKEFLNENGTLNGDTTKRESVYNNLYRKMDKDDRLSAGWTMEQYEHQYRQAFAEAAKAADPTWKAGKPIPAGALDGITRESAESGRKSVDIKL
;
A
#
# COMPACT_ATOMS: atom_id res chain seq x y z
N MET A 1 -5.66 -6.05 1.34
CA MET A 1 -4.58 -5.25 0.71
C MET A 1 -3.52 -4.82 1.70
N PHE A 2 -3.84 -4.11 2.79
CA PHE A 2 -2.85 -3.57 3.74
C PHE A 2 -1.73 -4.55 4.19
N GLU A 3 -2.08 -5.68 4.83
CA GLU A 3 -1.08 -6.63 5.34
C GLU A 3 -0.21 -7.24 4.23
N LEU A 4 -0.82 -7.52 3.07
CA LEU A 4 -0.10 -8.02 1.91
C LEU A 4 0.89 -6.98 1.40
N ALA A 5 0.44 -5.73 1.25
CA ALA A 5 1.28 -4.62 0.81
C ALA A 5 2.43 -4.36 1.79
N LYS A 6 2.17 -4.44 3.10
CA LYS A 6 3.20 -4.29 4.15
C LYS A 6 4.26 -5.39 4.05
N LYS A 7 3.81 -6.65 3.92
CA LYS A 7 4.69 -7.81 3.76
C LYS A 7 5.54 -7.71 2.48
N GLU A 8 4.93 -7.38 1.35
CA GLU A 8 5.63 -7.23 0.06
C GLU A 8 6.63 -6.07 0.12
N PHE A 9 6.24 -4.93 0.69
CA PHE A 9 7.13 -3.80 0.88
C PHE A 9 8.36 -4.15 1.71
N LEU A 10 8.19 -4.91 2.80
CA LEU A 10 9.30 -5.37 3.63
C LEU A 10 10.21 -6.35 2.89
N ASN A 11 9.62 -7.36 2.22
CA ASN A 11 10.37 -8.37 1.48
C ASN A 11 11.16 -7.78 0.31
N GLU A 12 10.62 -6.75 -0.33
CA GLU A 12 11.19 -6.12 -1.53
C GLU A 12 11.94 -4.84 -1.22
N ASN A 13 12.18 -4.52 0.07
CA ASN A 13 12.88 -3.31 0.49
C ASN A 13 12.28 -2.03 -0.12
N GLY A 14 10.96 -1.97 -0.19
CA GLY A 14 10.21 -0.84 -0.75
C GLY A 14 10.23 -0.74 -2.28
N THR A 15 10.88 -1.66 -2.99
CA THR A 15 10.71 -1.78 -4.45
C THR A 15 9.35 -2.35 -4.79
N LEU A 16 8.86 -2.11 -6.01
CA LEU A 16 7.65 -2.71 -6.54
C LEU A 16 8.09 -3.74 -7.57
N ASN A 17 8.15 -5.00 -7.17
CA ASN A 17 8.44 -6.09 -8.08
C ASN A 17 7.13 -6.78 -8.49
N GLY A 18 6.75 -6.67 -9.76
CA GLY A 18 5.51 -7.26 -10.27
C GLY A 18 5.46 -8.78 -10.11
N ASP A 19 6.60 -9.46 -10.22
CA ASP A 19 6.71 -10.93 -10.26
C ASP A 19 6.58 -11.62 -8.90
N THR A 20 6.94 -10.95 -7.79
CA THR A 20 6.90 -11.54 -6.44
C THR A 20 5.62 -11.22 -5.66
N THR A 21 4.76 -10.37 -6.23
CA THR A 21 3.54 -9.92 -5.55
C THR A 21 2.38 -10.89 -5.78
N LYS A 22 1.62 -11.22 -4.73
CA LYS A 22 0.41 -12.05 -4.83
C LYS A 22 -0.84 -11.22 -5.15
N ARG A 23 -0.63 -10.08 -5.82
CA ARG A 23 -1.66 -9.07 -6.10
C ARG A 23 -2.83 -9.69 -6.85
N GLU A 24 -2.56 -10.50 -7.88
CA GLU A 24 -3.58 -11.20 -8.67
C GLU A 24 -4.56 -12.02 -7.81
N SER A 25 -4.06 -12.71 -6.77
CA SER A 25 -4.90 -13.52 -5.88
C SER A 25 -5.93 -12.68 -5.12
N VAL A 26 -5.57 -11.46 -4.72
CA VAL A 26 -6.48 -10.54 -4.02
C VAL A 26 -7.55 -10.01 -4.97
N TYR A 27 -7.17 -9.59 -6.18
CA TYR A 27 -8.11 -9.13 -7.21
C TYR A 27 -9.07 -10.25 -7.65
N ASN A 28 -8.56 -11.46 -7.86
CA ASN A 28 -9.39 -12.61 -8.21
C ASN A 28 -10.38 -12.98 -7.09
N ASN A 29 -9.99 -12.87 -5.81
CA ASN A 29 -10.90 -13.10 -4.69
C ASN A 29 -12.01 -12.05 -4.63
N LEU A 30 -11.66 -10.77 -4.82
CA LEU A 30 -12.62 -9.67 -4.82
C LEU A 30 -13.63 -9.83 -5.97
N TYR A 31 -13.15 -10.03 -7.20
CA TYR A 31 -13.99 -10.12 -8.38
C TYR A 31 -14.95 -11.33 -8.37
N ARG A 32 -14.59 -12.42 -7.69
CA ARG A 32 -15.48 -13.57 -7.49
C ARG A 32 -16.68 -13.28 -6.60
N LYS A 33 -16.58 -12.27 -5.73
CA LYS A 33 -17.60 -11.90 -4.74
C LYS A 33 -18.39 -10.66 -5.13
N MET A 34 -18.20 -10.18 -6.35
CA MET A 34 -18.68 -8.88 -6.80
C MET A 34 -19.30 -9.00 -8.19
N ASP A 35 -20.36 -8.23 -8.41
CA ASP A 35 -21.01 -8.12 -9.70
C ASP A 35 -20.03 -7.62 -10.77
N LYS A 36 -20.21 -8.11 -12.00
CA LYS A 36 -19.26 -7.85 -13.09
C LYS A 36 -19.08 -6.36 -13.35
N ASP A 37 -20.15 -5.60 -13.22
CA ASP A 37 -20.19 -4.16 -13.51
C ASP A 37 -19.44 -3.33 -12.46
N ASP A 38 -19.30 -3.86 -11.23
CA ASP A 38 -18.60 -3.18 -10.14
C ASP A 38 -17.10 -3.52 -10.07
N ARG A 39 -16.63 -4.51 -10.84
CA ARG A 39 -15.23 -4.96 -10.76
C ARG A 39 -14.24 -3.87 -11.13
N LEU A 40 -14.56 -3.04 -12.12
CA LEU A 40 -13.66 -1.98 -12.59
C LEU A 40 -13.44 -0.93 -11.49
N SER A 41 -14.52 -0.43 -10.88
CA SER A 41 -14.44 0.59 -9.83
C SER A 41 -13.78 0.05 -8.56
N ALA A 42 -14.06 -1.22 -8.21
CA ALA A 42 -13.44 -1.85 -7.05
C ALA A 42 -11.96 -2.17 -7.26
N GLY A 43 -11.58 -2.58 -8.47
CA GLY A 43 -10.18 -2.76 -8.86
C GLY A 43 -9.40 -1.45 -8.75
N TRP A 44 -9.95 -0.37 -9.31
CA TRP A 44 -9.36 0.97 -9.19
C TRP A 44 -9.21 1.41 -7.74
N THR A 45 -10.23 1.16 -6.92
CA THR A 45 -10.20 1.47 -5.48
C THR A 45 -9.10 0.68 -4.75
N MET A 46 -8.90 -0.60 -5.08
CA MET A 46 -7.82 -1.39 -4.49
C MET A 46 -6.42 -0.88 -4.85
N GLU A 47 -6.22 -0.44 -6.10
CA GLU A 47 -4.96 0.17 -6.54
C GLU A 47 -4.66 1.47 -5.76
N GLN A 48 -5.68 2.31 -5.54
CA GLN A 48 -5.55 3.53 -4.75
C GLN A 48 -5.14 3.24 -3.31
N TYR A 49 -5.79 2.26 -2.66
CA TYR A 49 -5.41 1.85 -1.29
C TYR A 49 -3.98 1.32 -1.23
N GLU A 50 -3.59 0.49 -2.20
CA GLU A 50 -2.22 -0.02 -2.25
C GLU A 50 -1.19 1.10 -2.37
N HIS A 51 -1.42 2.06 -3.28
CA HIS A 51 -0.54 3.22 -3.43
C HIS A 51 -0.41 3.99 -2.11
N GLN A 52 -1.54 4.27 -1.46
CA GLN A 52 -1.61 4.99 -0.19
C GLN A 52 -0.83 4.26 0.93
N TYR A 53 -1.00 2.95 1.05
CA TYR A 53 -0.26 2.17 2.05
C TYR A 53 1.25 2.19 1.78
N ARG A 54 1.64 2.00 0.51
CA ARG A 54 3.06 2.02 0.13
C ARG A 54 3.71 3.39 0.39
N GLN A 55 2.97 4.47 0.18
CA GLN A 55 3.42 5.81 0.53
C GLN A 55 3.66 5.93 2.05
N ALA A 56 2.69 5.52 2.88
CA ALA A 56 2.82 5.56 4.34
C ALA A 56 4.02 4.73 4.83
N PHE A 57 4.26 3.55 4.23
CA PHE A 57 5.43 2.72 4.57
C PHE A 57 6.75 3.37 4.19
N ALA A 58 6.83 4.02 3.02
CA ALA A 58 8.03 4.73 2.58
C ALA A 58 8.32 5.95 3.46
N GLU A 59 7.28 6.67 3.90
CA GLU A 59 7.40 7.77 4.86
C GLU A 59 7.91 7.28 6.22
N ALA A 60 7.37 6.16 6.72
CA ALA A 60 7.83 5.56 7.96
C ALA A 60 9.29 5.09 7.89
N ALA A 61 9.70 4.46 6.78
CA ALA A 61 11.09 4.06 6.54
C ALA A 61 12.03 5.27 6.52
N LYS A 62 11.64 6.38 5.87
CA LYS A 62 12.42 7.63 5.84
C LYS A 62 12.44 8.35 7.19
N ALA A 63 11.38 8.23 7.99
CA ALA A 63 11.36 8.78 9.33
C ALA A 63 12.33 8.03 10.26
N ALA A 64 12.45 6.71 10.09
CA ALA A 64 13.41 5.89 10.83
C ALA A 64 14.86 6.07 10.34
N ASP A 65 15.07 6.23 9.02
CA ASP A 65 16.36 6.53 8.41
C ASP A 65 16.18 7.51 7.24
N PRO A 66 16.50 8.81 7.42
CA PRO A 66 16.35 9.82 6.37
C PRO A 66 17.17 9.56 5.09
N THR A 67 18.17 8.67 5.16
CA THR A 67 19.00 8.29 4.01
C THR A 67 18.46 7.08 3.25
N TRP A 68 17.41 6.43 3.77
CA TRP A 68 16.80 5.26 3.16
C TRP A 68 16.23 5.56 1.77
N LYS A 69 16.40 4.60 0.86
CA LYS A 69 15.88 4.62 -0.50
C LYS A 69 15.36 3.23 -0.85
N ALA A 70 14.37 3.15 -1.75
CA ALA A 70 13.86 1.87 -2.24
C ALA A 70 15.01 0.99 -2.75
N GLY A 71 14.98 -0.30 -2.38
CA GLY A 71 16.03 -1.28 -2.63
C GLY A 71 17.09 -1.36 -1.54
N LYS A 72 17.12 -0.42 -0.57
CA LYS A 72 17.95 -0.52 0.64
C LYS A 72 17.20 -1.21 1.78
N PRO A 73 17.89 -1.96 2.65
CA PRO A 73 17.28 -2.57 3.82
C PRO A 73 16.44 -1.56 4.60
N ILE A 74 15.19 -1.92 4.89
CA ILE A 74 14.31 -1.10 5.72
C ILE A 74 14.76 -1.23 7.17
N PRO A 75 14.85 -0.12 7.94
CA PRO A 75 15.22 -0.19 9.35
C PRO A 75 14.26 -1.10 10.12
N ALA A 76 14.82 -1.93 11.00
CA ALA A 76 14.02 -2.87 11.80
C ALA A 76 12.98 -2.11 12.65
N GLY A 77 11.74 -2.58 12.61
CA GLY A 77 10.62 -1.97 13.33
C GLY A 77 10.11 -0.64 12.76
N ALA A 78 10.65 -0.14 11.64
CA ALA A 78 10.24 1.14 11.07
C ALA A 78 8.74 1.22 10.73
N LEU A 79 8.11 0.09 10.45
CA LEU A 79 6.68 0.02 10.07
C LEU A 79 5.79 -0.51 11.21
N ASP A 80 6.32 -0.80 12.40
CA ASP A 80 5.55 -1.47 13.48
C ASP A 80 4.39 -0.61 13.98
N GLY A 81 4.57 0.71 14.00
CA GLY A 81 3.52 1.67 14.38
C GLY A 81 2.51 2.00 13.29
N ILE A 82 2.69 1.53 12.05
CA ILE A 82 1.75 1.81 10.95
C ILE A 82 0.60 0.82 10.98
N THR A 83 -0.61 1.35 11.16
CA THR A 83 -1.88 0.62 11.05
C THR A 83 -2.61 1.00 9.76
N ARG A 84 -3.57 0.18 9.34
CA ARG A 84 -4.44 0.47 8.19
C ARG A 84 -5.15 1.80 8.36
N GLU A 85 -5.73 2.02 9.52
CA GLU A 85 -6.50 3.22 9.86
C GLU A 85 -5.63 4.48 9.78
N SER A 86 -4.39 4.40 10.29
CA SER A 86 -3.43 5.51 10.19
C SER A 86 -3.04 5.82 8.75
N ALA A 87 -2.88 4.79 7.91
CA ALA A 87 -2.54 4.97 6.51
C ALA A 87 -3.72 5.53 5.69
N GLU A 88 -4.96 5.13 6.01
CA GLU A 88 -6.18 5.56 5.32
C GLU A 88 -6.66 6.97 5.71
N SER A 89 -6.41 7.36 6.96
CA SER A 89 -6.83 8.66 7.52
C SER A 89 -6.02 9.87 7.03
N GLY A 90 -4.91 9.65 6.31
CA GLY A 90 -4.07 10.71 5.74
C GLY A 90 -4.76 11.63 4.71
N ARG A 91 -5.96 11.27 4.24
CA ARG A 91 -6.84 12.18 3.48
C ARG A 91 -7.46 13.22 4.42
N LYS A 92 -6.71 14.27 4.78
CA LYS A 92 -7.35 15.58 4.93
C LYS A 92 -7.89 15.95 3.55
N SER A 93 -9.18 16.25 3.48
CA SER A 93 -9.84 16.86 2.34
C SER A 93 -8.91 17.89 1.70
N VAL A 94 -8.52 17.66 0.44
CA VAL A 94 -8.14 18.79 -0.40
C VAL A 94 -9.42 19.58 -0.58
N ASP A 95 -9.55 20.66 0.19
CA ASP A 95 -10.57 21.69 -0.01
C ASP A 95 -10.39 22.28 -1.41
N ILE A 96 -10.97 21.62 -2.42
CA ILE A 96 -11.19 22.22 -3.73
C ILE A 96 -12.31 23.23 -3.51
N LYS A 97 -11.93 24.47 -3.18
CA LYS A 97 -12.81 25.61 -3.35
C LYS A 97 -13.09 25.73 -4.85
N LEU A 98 -14.33 25.44 -5.25
CA LEU A 98 -14.92 25.90 -6.50
C LEU A 98 -15.71 27.19 -6.23
#